data_AF-A0A8J4XR81-F1
#
_entry.id   AF-A0A8J4XR81-F1
#
_cell.length_a   1.000
_cell.length_b   1.000
_cell.length_c   1.000
_cell.angle_alpha   90.00
_cell.angle_beta   90.00
_cell.angle_gamma   90.00
#
_symmetry.space_group_name_H-M   'P 1'
#
loop_
_entity.id
_entity.type
_entity.pdbx_description
1 polymer ?
#
loop_
_entity_poly.entity_id
_entity_poly.type
_entity_poly.pdbx_seq_one_letter_code
_entity_poly.pdbx_strand_id
1 'polypeptide(L)'
;MESKFSFRLSQSPRDQSQLTRAVASSRGYWVNLGPLLYHFADQPGEPSIEPSFEEVKAISTGLGFEITVEDMGLHTAYTQNPQSMLKYEYRSVFFVARKPNSPS
;
A
#
# COMPACT_ATOMS: atom_id res chain seq x y z
N MET A 1 10.11 -3.00 -18.08
CA MET A 1 10.68 -3.34 -16.76
C MET A 1 9.63 -2.91 -15.73
N GLU A 2 8.56 -3.67 -15.60
CA GLU A 2 7.42 -3.32 -14.74
C GLU A 2 7.49 -4.19 -13.49
N SER A 3 8.05 -3.64 -12.42
CA SER A 3 7.96 -4.24 -11.10
C SER A 3 6.55 -3.99 -10.58
N LYS A 4 5.60 -4.86 -10.99
CA LYS A 4 4.24 -4.89 -10.47
C LYS A 4 4.28 -5.41 -9.03
N PHE A 5 4.54 -4.54 -8.07
CA PHE A 5 4.29 -4.82 -6.65
C PHE A 5 2.76 -4.78 -6.43
N SER A 6 2.10 -5.84 -6.89
CA SER A 6 0.69 -6.07 -6.61
C SER A 6 0.59 -6.70 -5.23
N PHE A 7 0.15 -5.92 -4.25
CA PHE A 7 -0.45 -6.48 -3.05
C PHE A 7 -1.71 -7.23 -3.47
N ARG A 8 -1.57 -8.54 -3.71
CA ARG A 8 -2.73 -9.41 -3.86
C ARG A 8 -3.23 -9.65 -2.44
N LEU A 9 -4.16 -8.82 -1.97
CA LEU A 9 -4.92 -9.09 -0.76
C LEU A 9 -5.83 -10.30 -1.04
N SER A 10 -5.27 -11.49 -0.83
CA SER A 10 -5.93 -12.78 -0.93
C SER A 10 -6.54 -13.13 0.43
N GLN A 11 -7.78 -12.69 0.64
CA GLN A 11 -8.95 -13.44 1.14
C GLN A 11 -8.80 -14.52 2.27
N SER A 12 -7.71 -14.60 3.03
CA SER A 12 -7.55 -15.60 4.11
C SER A 12 -6.80 -15.06 5.33
N PRO A 13 -7.33 -15.22 6.56
CA PRO A 13 -6.63 -14.85 7.80
C PRO A 13 -5.28 -15.55 8.01
N ARG A 14 -5.04 -16.68 7.33
CA ARG A 14 -3.74 -17.40 7.37
C ARG A 14 -2.68 -16.80 6.43
N ASP A 15 -3.10 -15.97 5.48
CA ASP A 15 -2.25 -15.34 4.45
C ASP A 15 -1.63 -14.00 4.90
N GLN A 16 -1.95 -13.50 6.10
CA GLN A 16 -1.20 -12.37 6.69
C GLN A 16 0.29 -12.70 6.83
N SER A 17 0.65 -13.98 6.93
CA SER A 17 2.03 -14.47 6.90
C SER A 17 2.71 -14.36 5.53
N GLN A 18 1.95 -14.23 4.43
CA GLN A 18 2.48 -14.11 3.06
C GLN A 18 2.65 -12.66 2.61
N LEU A 19 1.95 -11.69 3.23
CA LEU A 19 2.22 -10.24 3.05
C LEU A 19 3.70 -9.91 3.31
N THR A 20 4.34 -10.70 4.18
CA THR A 20 5.66 -10.42 4.75
C THR A 20 6.83 -11.04 3.98
N ARG A 21 6.62 -12.01 3.08
CA ARG A 21 7.74 -12.79 2.51
C ARG A 21 8.50 -12.10 1.37
N ALA A 22 7.89 -11.13 0.69
CA ALA A 22 8.57 -10.36 -0.36
C ALA A 22 9.45 -9.23 0.20
N VAL A 23 9.17 -8.75 1.42
CA VAL A 23 9.91 -7.64 2.06
C VAL A 23 10.71 -8.11 3.27
N ALA A 24 11.18 -9.36 3.22
CA ALA A 24 11.96 -10.00 4.29
C ALA A 24 13.48 -9.87 4.12
N SER A 25 13.97 -9.12 3.12
CA SER A 25 15.40 -8.79 3.09
C SER A 25 15.69 -7.76 4.17
N SER A 26 16.66 -8.02 5.04
CA SER A 26 17.34 -6.95 5.78
C SER A 26 17.77 -5.93 4.72
N ARG A 27 17.35 -4.66 4.86
CA ARG A 27 17.55 -3.54 3.89
C ARG A 27 16.51 -3.37 2.77
N GLY A 28 15.34 -4.01 2.84
CA GLY A 28 14.25 -3.74 1.90
C GLY A 28 13.68 -2.31 2.04
N TYR A 29 13.30 -1.73 0.91
CA TYR A 29 12.47 -0.52 0.84
C TYR A 29 11.06 -0.88 0.37
N TRP A 30 10.07 -0.25 0.98
CA TRP A 30 8.68 -0.25 0.56
C TRP A 30 8.32 1.16 0.10
N VAL A 31 8.02 1.31 -1.18
CA VAL A 31 7.61 2.60 -1.76
C VAL A 31 6.17 2.49 -2.21
N ASN A 32 5.36 3.49 -1.87
CA ASN A 32 3.97 3.60 -2.31
C ASN A 32 3.70 5.01 -2.83
N LEU A 33 2.97 5.10 -3.95
CA LEU A 33 2.36 6.32 -4.47
C LEU A 33 0.98 5.97 -5.00
N GLY A 34 -0.06 6.28 -4.23
CA GLY A 34 -1.42 6.03 -4.68
C GLY A 34 -2.47 6.22 -3.58
N PRO A 35 -3.76 6.11 -3.92
CA PRO A 35 -4.83 6.14 -2.95
C PRO A 35 -4.99 4.78 -2.26
N LEU A 36 -5.63 4.79 -1.09
CA LEU A 36 -6.03 3.58 -0.36
C LEU A 36 -7.42 3.13 -0.82
N LEU A 37 -7.50 2.64 -2.06
CA LEU A 37 -8.75 2.11 -2.62
C LEU A 37 -8.76 0.58 -2.52
N TYR A 38 -9.67 0.05 -1.71
CA TYR A 38 -9.82 -1.39 -1.49
C TYR A 38 -10.82 -1.97 -2.50
N HIS A 39 -10.34 -2.91 -3.32
CA HIS A 39 -11.11 -3.47 -4.43
C HIS A 39 -12.44 -4.13 -4.04
N PHE A 40 -12.54 -4.64 -2.82
CA PHE A 40 -13.67 -5.43 -2.34
C PHE A 40 -14.58 -4.66 -1.37
N ALA A 41 -14.27 -3.40 -1.06
CA ALA A 41 -15.04 -2.63 -0.07
C ALA A 41 -16.54 -2.54 -0.41
N ASP A 42 -16.84 -2.42 -1.70
CA ASP A 42 -18.21 -2.28 -2.19
C ASP A 42 -18.79 -3.59 -2.75
N GLN A 43 -18.18 -4.75 -2.48
CA GLN A 43 -18.64 -6.05 -2.98
C GLN A 43 -19.37 -6.86 -1.90
N PRO A 44 -20.72 -7.00 -1.98
CA PRO A 44 -21.47 -7.75 -0.99
C PRO A 44 -21.06 -9.22 -0.95
N GLY A 45 -20.79 -9.74 0.25
CA GLY A 45 -20.41 -11.14 0.47
C GLY A 45 -18.91 -11.42 0.35
N GLU A 46 -18.11 -10.42 -0.04
CA GLU A 46 -16.64 -10.52 -0.06
C GLU A 46 -16.05 -9.87 1.20
N PRO A 47 -15.21 -10.56 1.98
CA PRO A 47 -14.55 -9.96 3.12
C PRO A 47 -13.46 -8.98 2.66
N SER A 48 -13.51 -7.76 3.20
CA SER A 48 -12.58 -6.68 2.92
C SER A 48 -11.99 -6.14 4.24
N ILE A 49 -10.67 -5.95 4.28
CA ILE A 49 -9.98 -5.28 5.38
C ILE A 49 -9.46 -3.95 4.84
N GLU A 50 -9.90 -2.85 5.44
CA GLU A 50 -9.80 -1.50 4.88
C GLU A 50 -9.04 -0.56 5.82
N PRO A 51 -7.74 -0.79 6.06
CA PRO A 51 -7.01 0.02 7.01
C PRO A 51 -6.91 1.47 6.52
N SER A 52 -7.08 2.41 7.44
CA SER A 52 -6.65 3.78 7.27
C SER A 52 -5.13 3.85 7.06
N PHE A 53 -4.63 4.98 6.55
CA PHE A 53 -3.18 5.14 6.43
C PHE A 53 -2.47 5.05 7.78
N GLU A 54 -3.07 5.55 8.85
CA GLU A 54 -2.52 5.43 10.21
C GLU A 54 -2.37 3.96 10.65
N GLU A 55 -3.35 3.12 10.33
CA GLU A 55 -3.26 1.67 10.59
C GLU A 55 -2.19 1.00 9.72
N VAL A 56 -2.05 1.40 8.46
CA VAL A 56 -0.95 0.94 7.60
C VAL A 56 0.40 1.31 8.21
N LYS A 57 0.55 2.52 8.78
CA LYS A 57 1.77 2.92 9.49
C LYS A 57 2.03 2.05 10.72
N ALA A 58 1.02 1.81 11.54
CA ALA A 58 1.14 0.96 12.73
C ALA A 58 1.51 -0.50 12.38
N ILE A 59 0.94 -1.06 11.32
CA ILE A 59 1.29 -2.39 10.83
C ILE A 59 2.73 -2.40 10.31
N SER A 60 3.10 -1.38 9.53
CA SER A 60 4.45 -1.21 8.98
C SER A 60 5.52 -1.20 10.08
N THR A 61 5.31 -0.42 11.15
CA THR A 61 6.24 -0.35 12.28
C THR A 61 6.27 -1.67 13.07
N GLY A 62 5.12 -2.33 13.26
CA GLY A 62 5.05 -3.67 13.84
C GLY A 62 5.82 -4.74 13.04
N LEU A 63 5.95 -4.56 11.72
CA LEU A 63 6.75 -5.41 10.83
C LEU A 63 8.25 -5.04 10.80
N GLY A 64 8.64 -4.01 11.55
CA GLY A 64 10.01 -3.52 11.65
C GLY A 64 10.42 -2.57 10.53
N PHE A 65 9.48 -1.94 9.83
CA PHE A 65 9.79 -0.84 8.91
C PHE A 65 9.80 0.50 9.65
N GLU A 66 10.64 1.39 9.16
CA GLU A 66 10.67 2.81 9.52
C GLU A 66 10.20 3.62 8.31
N ILE A 67 9.15 4.43 8.46
CA ILE A 67 8.72 5.35 7.41
C ILE A 67 9.68 6.54 7.40
N THR A 68 10.43 6.69 6.31
CA THR A 68 11.45 7.74 6.16
C THR A 68 10.96 8.91 5.32
N VAL A 69 9.91 8.71 4.52
CA VAL A 69 9.27 9.76 3.72
C VAL A 69 7.76 9.55 3.79
N GLU A 70 7.02 10.64 3.97
CA GLU A 70 5.55 10.68 4.01
C GLU A 70 5.09 12.01 3.40
N ASP A 71 4.21 11.92 2.41
CA ASP A 71 3.52 13.07 1.80
C ASP A 71 2.06 12.68 1.55
N MET A 72 1.15 13.48 2.09
CA MET A 72 -0.28 13.18 2.13
C MET A 72 -1.08 14.19 1.30
N GLY A 73 -2.14 13.71 0.68
CA GLY A 73 -3.05 14.56 -0.08
C GLY A 73 -2.52 14.91 -1.48
N LEU A 74 -1.57 14.13 -1.99
CA LEU A 74 -1.06 14.27 -3.34
C LEU A 74 -2.16 13.99 -4.35
N HIS A 75 -2.37 14.94 -5.24
CA HIS A 75 -3.35 14.82 -6.31
C HIS A 75 -2.81 13.87 -7.39
N THR A 76 -3.46 12.73 -7.59
CA THR A 76 -3.09 11.77 -8.62
C THR A 76 -4.28 11.39 -9.49
N ALA A 77 -3.98 11.00 -10.73
CA ALA A 77 -4.95 10.47 -11.67
C ALA A 77 -4.61 9.01 -11.98
N TYR A 78 -5.64 8.20 -12.26
CA TYR A 78 -5.47 6.84 -12.74
C TYR A 78 -6.22 6.67 -14.05
N THR A 79 -5.52 6.19 -15.09
CA THR A 79 -6.06 5.85 -16.42
C THR A 79 -7.15 6.83 -16.92
N GLN A 80 -6.85 8.12 -16.96
CA GLN A 80 -7.80 9.12 -17.43
C GLN A 80 -7.76 9.30 -18.94
N ASN A 81 -8.93 9.51 -19.55
CA ASN A 81 -9.03 10.08 -20.88
C ASN A 81 -8.91 11.62 -20.79
N PRO A 82 -7.85 12.25 -21.35
CA PRO A 82 -7.68 13.70 -21.28
C PRO A 82 -8.81 14.50 -21.93
N GLN A 83 -9.52 13.88 -22.89
CA GLN A 83 -10.64 14.48 -23.62
C GLN A 83 -12.00 14.31 -22.93
N SER A 84 -12.07 13.53 -21.85
CA SER A 84 -13.30 13.38 -21.08
C SER A 84 -13.58 14.64 -20.24
N MET A 85 -14.86 15.03 -20.16
CA MET A 85 -15.31 16.07 -19.22
C MET A 85 -15.26 15.58 -17.77
N LEU A 86 -15.48 14.27 -17.55
CA LEU A 86 -15.39 13.65 -16.23
C LEU A 86 -13.97 13.15 -15.97
N LYS A 87 -13.37 13.59 -14.86
CA LYS A 87 -12.02 13.24 -14.42
C LYS A 87 -12.06 12.79 -12.96
N TYR A 88 -11.47 11.64 -12.66
CA TYR A 88 -11.34 11.11 -11.30
C TYR A 88 -9.96 11.43 -10.73
N GLU A 89 -9.92 12.34 -9.78
CA GLU A 89 -8.71 12.70 -9.07
C GLU A 89 -8.73 12.10 -7.66
N TYR A 90 -7.58 11.61 -7.22
CA TYR A 90 -7.43 10.98 -5.92
C TYR A 90 -6.50 11.78 -5.03
N ARG A 91 -6.87 11.91 -3.76
CA ARG A 91 -5.96 12.34 -2.69
C ARG A 91 -5.16 11.13 -2.22
N SER A 92 -3.97 10.99 -2.77
CA SER A 92 -3.08 9.86 -2.55
C SER A 92 -2.11 10.12 -1.41
N VAL A 93 -1.49 9.05 -0.96
CA VAL A 93 -0.34 9.09 -0.07
C VAL A 93 0.89 8.63 -0.85
N PHE A 94 1.99 9.35 -0.68
CA PHE A 94 3.31 8.89 -1.03
C PHE A 94 4.05 8.56 0.26
N PHE A 95 4.64 7.37 0.33
CA PHE A 95 5.56 7.06 1.41
C PHE A 95 6.69 6.14 0.98
N VAL A 96 7.79 6.24 1.72
CA VAL A 96 8.92 5.32 1.66
C VAL A 96 9.14 4.78 3.05
N ALA A 97 9.11 3.46 3.20
CA ALA A 97 9.45 2.76 4.42
C ALA A 97 10.68 1.88 4.21
N ARG A 98 11.60 1.86 5.17
CA ARG A 98 12.86 1.12 5.12
C ARG A 98 12.94 0.14 6.27
N LYS A 99 13.39 -1.09 5.99
CA LYS A 99 13.72 -2.05 7.05
C LYS A 99 15.18 -1.88 7.49
N PRO A 100 15.47 -1.44 8.73
CA PRO A 100 16.83 -1.31 9.22
C PRO A 100 17.50 -2.70 9.36
N ASN A 101 18.83 -2.71 9.44
CA ASN A 101 19.55 -3.94 9.77
C ASN A 101 19.23 -4.31 11.21
N SER A 102 18.71 -5.52 11.46
CA SER A 102 18.79 -6.10 12.80
C SER A 102 20.29 -6.22 13.16
N PRO A 103 20.74 -5.72 14.32
CA PRO A 103 22.11 -5.93 14.75
C PRO A 103 22.36 -7.45 14.87
N SER A 104 23.47 -7.90 14.27
CA SER A 104 23.97 -9.28 14.34
C SER A 104 24.47 -9.64 15.73
#